data_AF-A0A1B9JGR1-F1
#
_entry.id   AF-A0A1B9JGR1-F1
#
_cell.length_a   1.000
_cell.length_b   1.000
_cell.length_c   1.000
_cell.angle_alpha   90.00
_cell.angle_beta   90.00
_cell.angle_gamma   90.00
#
_symmetry.space_group_name_H-M   'P 1'
#
loop_
_entity.id
_entity.type
_entity.pdbx_description
1 polymer ?
#
loop_
_entity_poly.entity_id
_entity_poly.type
_entity_poly.pdbx_seq_one_letter_code
_entity_poly.pdbx_strand_id
1 'polypeptide(L)'
;MVGCFESSSLDRWIDNQAINEIKLTIDGNELTIPAQSGIEYKFDYGKHTLTYNNDSLNFIVKPAKFGTTSFINSTQSNYFINTVVYSTSNVSQEEYDKISQKELKNLSVMVDGEQAEIELPTVEINDVFINKMDTYWDYSFDEPFPKKLSQKLNLPKDSYYFEDKRKLYREMDFLDYLKNDGEDEAISFPY
;
A
#
# COMPACT_ATOMS: atom_id res chain seq x y z
N MET A 1 -30.34 32.67 7.95
CA MET A 1 -29.41 31.79 8.68
C MET A 1 -28.79 30.88 7.63
N VAL A 2 -27.55 31.14 7.22
CA VAL A 2 -26.87 30.33 6.20
C VAL A 2 -26.13 29.23 6.95
N GLY A 3 -26.69 28.03 6.94
CA GLY A 3 -26.03 26.85 7.51
C GLY A 3 -24.91 26.42 6.58
N CYS A 4 -23.66 26.51 7.04
CA CYS A 4 -22.57 25.76 6.44
C CYS A 4 -22.88 24.28 6.60
N PHE A 5 -23.23 23.61 5.50
CA PHE A 5 -23.32 22.16 5.47
C PHE A 5 -21.90 21.61 5.62
N GLU A 6 -21.62 20.97 6.74
CA GLU A 6 -20.51 20.02 6.82
C GLU A 6 -20.70 19.00 5.68
N SER A 7 -19.66 18.73 4.91
CA SER A 7 -19.72 17.82 3.76
C SER A 7 -20.31 16.48 4.19
N SER A 8 -21.41 16.04 3.59
CA SER A 8 -22.14 14.82 3.93
C SER A 8 -21.60 13.56 3.23
N SER A 9 -20.33 13.59 2.83
CA SER A 9 -19.75 12.65 1.88
C SER A 9 -18.24 12.49 2.08
N LEU A 10 -17.69 11.44 1.50
CA LEU A 10 -16.28 11.10 1.53
C LEU A 10 -15.84 10.55 0.19
N ASP A 11 -14.81 11.16 -0.39
CA ASP A 11 -14.18 10.66 -1.60
C ASP A 11 -13.22 9.52 -1.25
N ARG A 12 -13.24 8.47 -2.08
CA ARG A 12 -12.42 7.26 -1.95
C ARG A 12 -11.96 6.82 -3.32
N TRP A 13 -10.67 6.50 -3.41
CA TRP A 13 -10.14 5.82 -4.58
C TRP A 13 -10.58 4.36 -4.59
N ILE A 14 -11.04 3.87 -5.74
CA ILE A 14 -11.32 2.46 -5.97
C ILE A 14 -10.34 1.97 -7.02
N ASP A 15 -9.44 1.08 -6.62
CA ASP A 15 -8.35 0.58 -7.45
C ASP A 15 -8.77 -0.70 -8.19
N ASN A 16 -8.22 -0.84 -9.39
CA ASN A 16 -8.25 -2.04 -10.22
C ASN A 16 -6.82 -2.36 -10.69
N GLN A 17 -6.17 -3.29 -10.00
CA GLN A 17 -4.86 -3.80 -10.42
C GLN A 17 -4.94 -4.82 -11.56
N ALA A 18 -6.13 -5.33 -11.87
CA ALA A 18 -6.28 -6.38 -12.87
C ALA A 18 -5.90 -5.90 -14.27
N ILE A 19 -5.39 -6.83 -15.07
CA ILE A 19 -5.08 -6.62 -16.49
C ILE A 19 -6.32 -6.35 -17.35
N ASN A 20 -7.51 -6.63 -16.80
CA ASN A 20 -8.78 -6.44 -17.47
C ASN A 20 -9.60 -5.36 -16.76
N GLU A 21 -10.49 -4.75 -17.52
CA GLU A 21 -11.55 -3.92 -16.96
C GLU A 21 -12.41 -4.74 -15.98
N ILE A 22 -12.80 -4.13 -14.88
CA ILE A 22 -13.73 -4.71 -13.93
C ILE A 22 -15.04 -3.95 -13.90
N LYS A 23 -16.11 -4.69 -13.61
CA LYS A 23 -17.43 -4.15 -13.32
C LYS A 23 -17.78 -4.44 -11.88
N LEU A 24 -18.10 -3.40 -11.13
CA LEU A 24 -18.60 -3.51 -9.77
C LEU A 24 -19.91 -2.76 -9.64
N THR A 25 -20.63 -2.99 -8.56
CA THR A 25 -21.87 -2.28 -8.26
C THR A 25 -21.78 -1.63 -6.89
N ILE A 26 -22.14 -0.35 -6.80
CA ILE A 26 -22.29 0.37 -5.52
C ILE A 26 -23.73 0.79 -5.37
N ASP A 27 -24.39 0.30 -4.33
CA ASP A 27 -25.81 0.57 -4.03
C ASP A 27 -26.75 0.32 -5.22
N GLY A 28 -26.46 -0.72 -6.01
CA GLY A 28 -27.22 -1.09 -7.21
C GLY A 28 -26.80 -0.36 -8.50
N ASN A 29 -25.87 0.60 -8.44
CA ASN A 29 -25.36 1.31 -9.61
C ASN A 29 -24.10 0.64 -10.16
N GLU A 30 -24.13 0.23 -11.43
CA GLU A 30 -22.95 -0.34 -12.11
C GLU A 30 -21.87 0.74 -12.31
N LEU A 31 -20.64 0.38 -11.99
CA LEU A 31 -19.43 1.14 -12.26
C LEU A 31 -18.43 0.27 -13.01
N THR A 32 -17.82 0.87 -14.02
CA THR A 32 -16.76 0.26 -14.80
C THR A 32 -15.44 0.91 -14.44
N ILE A 33 -14.44 0.10 -14.07
CA ILE A 33 -13.09 0.56 -13.75
C ILE A 33 -12.12 -0.02 -14.77
N PRO A 34 -11.41 0.82 -15.56
CA PRO A 34 -10.44 0.36 -16.53
C PRO A 34 -9.34 -0.52 -15.92
N ALA A 35 -8.74 -1.37 -16.73
CA ALA A 35 -7.57 -2.17 -16.35
C ALA A 35 -6.43 -1.30 -15.80
N GLN A 36 -5.72 -1.80 -14.78
CA GLN A 36 -4.52 -1.17 -14.20
C GLN A 36 -4.69 0.32 -13.85
N SER A 37 -5.87 0.67 -13.33
CA SER A 37 -6.28 2.05 -13.08
C SER A 37 -7.18 2.10 -11.84
N GLY A 38 -7.79 3.24 -11.58
CA GLY A 38 -8.83 3.37 -10.59
C GLY A 38 -9.68 4.60 -10.84
N ILE A 39 -10.67 4.79 -9.99
CA ILE A 39 -11.57 5.93 -10.05
C ILE A 39 -11.74 6.54 -8.66
N GLU A 40 -11.96 7.85 -8.62
CA GLU A 40 -12.45 8.50 -7.43
C GLU A 40 -13.97 8.34 -7.37
N TYR A 41 -14.46 7.76 -6.27
CA TYR A 41 -15.88 7.60 -6.02
C TYR A 41 -16.27 8.33 -4.74
N LYS A 42 -17.35 9.10 -4.85
CA LYS A 42 -17.91 9.89 -3.76
C LYS A 42 -18.98 9.08 -3.04
N PHE A 43 -18.70 8.67 -1.81
CA PHE A 43 -19.67 8.02 -0.94
C PHE A 43 -20.38 9.05 -0.08
N ASP A 44 -21.72 9.02 -0.05
CA ASP A 44 -22.46 9.72 0.99
C ASP A 44 -22.21 9.10 2.36
N TYR A 45 -22.49 9.81 3.44
CA TYR A 45 -22.45 9.19 4.78
C TYR A 45 -23.65 8.26 4.97
N GLY A 46 -23.40 7.04 5.41
CA GLY A 46 -24.46 6.05 5.57
C GLY A 46 -23.99 4.62 5.34
N LYS A 47 -24.96 3.74 5.11
CA LYS A 47 -24.73 2.33 4.78
C LYS A 47 -24.63 2.20 3.27
N HIS A 48 -23.63 1.45 2.82
CA HIS A 48 -23.39 1.16 1.42
C HIS A 48 -23.18 -0.32 1.20
N THR A 49 -23.49 -0.78 -0.01
CA THR A 49 -23.19 -2.13 -0.49
C THR A 49 -22.26 -2.05 -1.69
N LEU A 50 -21.12 -2.72 -1.63
CA LEU A 50 -20.24 -2.95 -2.77
C LEU A 50 -20.40 -4.40 -3.22
N THR A 51 -20.61 -4.62 -4.52
CA THR A 51 -20.71 -5.95 -5.11
C THR A 51 -19.70 -6.11 -6.24
N TYR A 52 -18.93 -7.20 -6.20
CA TYR A 52 -17.98 -7.59 -7.24
C TYR A 52 -17.97 -9.12 -7.36
N ASN A 53 -17.94 -9.67 -8.57
CA ASN A 53 -17.93 -11.12 -8.83
C ASN A 53 -19.03 -11.95 -8.09
N ASN A 54 -20.24 -11.38 -7.94
CA ASN A 54 -21.37 -11.93 -7.17
C ASN A 54 -21.18 -11.97 -5.64
N ASP A 55 -20.06 -11.48 -5.13
CA ASP A 55 -19.85 -11.27 -3.70
C ASP A 55 -20.24 -9.84 -3.32
N SER A 56 -20.87 -9.69 -2.16
CA SER A 56 -21.34 -8.40 -1.66
C SER A 56 -20.81 -8.12 -0.26
N LEU A 57 -20.35 -6.89 -0.06
CA LEU A 57 -19.87 -6.37 1.21
C LEU A 57 -20.69 -5.14 1.63
N ASN A 58 -21.23 -5.19 2.86
CA ASN A 58 -21.91 -4.06 3.46
C ASN A 58 -20.94 -3.28 4.36
N PHE A 59 -20.90 -1.96 4.22
CA PHE A 59 -20.04 -1.11 5.03
C PHE A 59 -20.72 0.23 5.36
N ILE A 60 -20.13 0.96 6.30
CA ILE A 60 -20.67 2.25 6.75
C ILE A 60 -19.62 3.33 6.52
N VAL A 61 -19.99 4.35 5.75
CA VAL A 61 -19.20 5.56 5.60
C VAL A 61 -19.67 6.56 6.65
N LYS A 62 -18.74 7.03 7.47
CA LYS A 62 -18.97 7.97 8.57
C LYS A 62 -18.16 9.24 8.33
N PRO A 63 -18.56 10.38 8.92
CA PRO A 63 -17.69 11.56 8.98
C PRO A 63 -16.34 11.16 9.59
N ALA A 64 -15.29 11.18 8.78
CA ALA A 64 -13.95 10.87 9.24
C ALA A 64 -13.35 12.12 9.88
N LYS A 65 -12.80 12.01 11.10
CA LYS A 65 -12.02 13.10 11.71
C LYS A 65 -10.64 13.30 11.05
N PHE A 66 -10.18 12.34 10.25
CA PHE A 66 -8.84 12.31 9.69
C PHE A 66 -8.85 11.80 8.23
N GLY A 67 -8.09 12.47 7.38
CA GLY A 67 -8.24 12.48 5.93
C GLY A 67 -7.74 11.25 5.15
N THR A 68 -8.52 10.93 4.12
CA THR A 68 -8.10 10.82 2.70
C THR A 68 -7.04 9.82 2.24
N THR A 69 -6.50 8.94 3.09
CA THR A 69 -5.49 7.95 2.65
C THR A 69 -5.94 6.51 2.85
N SER A 70 -7.20 6.24 2.49
CA SER A 70 -7.74 4.89 2.39
C SER A 70 -8.32 4.70 0.99
N PHE A 71 -8.14 3.52 0.42
CA PHE A 71 -8.68 3.16 -0.88
C PHE A 71 -9.34 1.78 -0.84
N ILE A 72 -10.11 1.47 -1.88
CA ILE A 72 -10.83 0.22 -2.03
C ILE A 72 -10.10 -0.66 -3.05
N ASN A 73 -9.63 -1.82 -2.59
CA ASN A 73 -9.06 -2.89 -3.41
C ASN A 73 -10.17 -3.87 -3.80
N SER A 74 -10.95 -3.51 -4.81
CA SER A 74 -12.15 -4.27 -5.18
C SER A 74 -11.85 -5.70 -5.66
N THR A 75 -10.66 -5.94 -6.20
CA THR A 75 -10.20 -7.24 -6.70
C THR A 75 -9.52 -8.09 -5.64
N GLN A 76 -9.30 -7.57 -4.43
CA GLN A 76 -8.47 -8.21 -3.38
C GLN A 76 -7.09 -8.62 -3.91
N SER A 77 -6.54 -7.84 -4.86
CA SER A 77 -5.20 -8.06 -5.38
C SER A 77 -4.16 -7.71 -4.33
N ASN A 78 -3.00 -8.35 -4.36
CA ASN A 78 -1.97 -8.10 -3.37
C ASN A 78 -1.39 -6.68 -3.52
N TYR A 79 -1.10 -6.09 -2.37
CA TYR A 79 -0.23 -4.94 -2.23
C TYR A 79 0.88 -5.28 -1.24
N PHE A 80 1.99 -4.56 -1.37
CA PHE A 80 3.16 -4.79 -0.55
C PHE A 80 3.58 -3.48 0.10
N ILE A 81 3.74 -3.47 1.41
CA ILE A 81 4.37 -2.38 2.14
C ILE A 81 5.80 -2.79 2.39
N ASN A 82 6.73 -2.19 1.65
CA ASN A 82 8.16 -2.41 1.81
C ASN A 82 8.77 -1.31 2.67
N THR A 83 9.63 -1.71 3.59
CA THR A 83 10.34 -0.82 4.53
C THR A 83 11.80 -0.70 4.11
N VAL A 84 12.27 0.53 3.92
CA VAL A 84 13.68 0.84 3.65
C VAL A 84 14.26 1.67 4.79
N VAL A 85 15.38 1.20 5.33
CA VAL A 85 16.13 1.89 6.38
C VAL A 85 17.15 2.82 5.75
N TYR A 86 16.98 4.12 5.97
CA TYR A 86 17.97 5.13 5.64
C TYR A 86 18.87 5.35 6.83
N SER A 87 20.18 5.48 6.59
CA SER A 87 21.14 5.77 7.64
C SER A 87 22.14 6.85 7.20
N THR A 88 22.71 7.53 8.19
CA THR A 88 23.87 8.40 7.93
C THR A 88 25.08 7.55 7.51
N SER A 89 25.91 8.08 6.61
CA SER A 89 27.03 7.33 6.03
C SER A 89 28.12 6.89 7.03
N ASN A 90 28.07 7.39 8.26
CA ASN A 90 28.99 7.03 9.34
C ASN A 90 28.50 5.84 10.20
N VAL A 91 27.34 5.26 9.90
CA VAL A 91 26.89 4.00 10.51
C VAL A 91 27.80 2.86 10.04
N SER A 92 28.30 2.04 10.96
CA SER A 92 29.00 0.81 10.62
C SER A 92 28.06 -0.23 10.03
N GLN A 93 28.53 -1.05 9.09
CA GLN A 93 27.73 -2.11 8.47
C GLN A 93 27.05 -3.02 9.50
N GLU A 94 27.77 -3.45 10.55
CA GLU A 94 27.21 -4.30 11.63
C GLU A 94 25.97 -3.68 12.30
N GLU A 95 26.03 -2.39 12.59
CA GLU A 95 24.91 -1.67 13.21
C GLU A 95 23.75 -1.47 12.21
N TYR A 96 24.06 -1.20 10.94
CA TYR A 96 23.05 -1.12 9.89
C TYR A 96 22.31 -2.45 9.71
N ASP A 97 23.04 -3.56 9.66
CA ASP A 97 22.48 -4.91 9.50
C ASP A 97 21.58 -5.25 10.69
N LYS A 98 22.02 -4.95 11.91
CA LYS A 98 21.23 -5.16 13.13
C LYS A 98 19.93 -4.35 13.16
N ILE A 99 19.93 -3.13 12.61
CA ILE A 99 18.72 -2.32 12.49
C ILE A 99 17.80 -2.93 11.42
N SER A 100 18.34 -3.22 10.24
CA SER A 100 17.57 -3.73 9.10
C SER A 100 16.97 -5.11 9.36
N GLN A 101 17.65 -5.98 10.11
CA GLN A 101 17.15 -7.31 10.50
C GLN A 101 15.84 -7.25 11.30
N LYS A 102 15.54 -6.15 11.99
CA LYS A 102 14.29 -6.02 12.76
C LYS A 102 13.06 -5.87 11.87
N GLU A 103 13.27 -5.35 10.67
CA GLU A 103 12.20 -5.12 9.69
C GLU A 103 11.87 -6.38 8.90
N LEU A 104 12.78 -7.36 8.85
CA LEU A 104 12.58 -8.61 8.12
C LEU A 104 11.33 -9.37 8.60
N LYS A 105 10.61 -9.89 7.62
CA LYS A 105 9.44 -10.77 7.73
C LYS A 105 9.58 -11.89 6.71
N ASN A 106 9.06 -13.06 7.06
CA ASN A 106 8.90 -14.14 6.08
C ASN A 106 7.76 -13.75 5.14
N LEU A 107 8.04 -13.82 3.85
CA LEU A 107 7.08 -13.61 2.78
C LEU A 107 6.94 -14.91 2.00
N SER A 108 5.71 -15.40 1.88
CA SER A 108 5.42 -16.57 1.07
C SER A 108 5.46 -16.18 -0.41
N VAL A 109 6.25 -16.90 -1.19
CA VAL A 109 6.40 -16.69 -2.62
C VAL A 109 6.31 -18.00 -3.38
N MET A 110 6.15 -17.91 -4.69
CA MET A 110 6.29 -19.02 -5.61
C MET A 110 7.56 -18.82 -6.42
N VAL A 111 8.47 -19.80 -6.38
CA VAL A 111 9.70 -19.84 -7.16
C VAL A 111 9.63 -21.09 -8.03
N ASP A 112 9.68 -20.92 -9.36
CA ASP A 112 9.54 -22.01 -10.33
C ASP A 112 8.27 -22.88 -10.12
N GLY A 113 7.21 -22.32 -9.54
CA GLY A 113 5.96 -23.00 -9.25
C GLY A 113 5.93 -23.81 -7.95
N GLU A 114 7.00 -23.77 -7.16
CA GLU A 114 7.05 -24.32 -5.80
C GLU A 114 6.92 -23.21 -4.76
N GLN A 115 6.19 -23.47 -3.67
CA GLN A 115 6.05 -22.51 -2.58
C GLN A 115 7.37 -22.43 -1.80
N ALA A 116 7.85 -21.21 -1.61
CA ALA A 116 9.04 -20.90 -0.83
C ALA A 116 8.76 -19.73 0.14
N GLU A 117 9.64 -19.54 1.11
CA GLU A 117 9.65 -18.36 1.97
C GLU A 117 10.94 -17.58 1.74
N ILE A 118 10.83 -16.27 1.58
CA ILE A 118 11.96 -15.34 1.53
C ILE A 118 11.85 -14.34 2.68
N GLU A 119 12.99 -13.90 3.22
CA GLU A 119 13.02 -12.87 4.26
C GLU A 119 13.19 -11.50 3.62
N LEU A 120 12.15 -10.67 3.69
CA LEU A 120 12.15 -9.30 3.18
C LEU A 120 11.57 -8.34 4.21
N PRO A 121 11.95 -7.05 4.21
CA PRO A 121 11.35 -6.04 5.08
C PRO A 121 9.97 -5.59 4.53
N THR A 122 9.11 -6.56 4.22
CA THR A 122 7.87 -6.36 3.46
C THR A 122 6.70 -7.04 4.16
N VAL A 123 5.54 -6.39 4.11
CA VAL A 123 4.26 -6.94 4.54
C VAL A 123 3.31 -6.97 3.35
N GLU A 124 2.70 -8.13 3.10
CA GLU A 124 1.62 -8.31 2.13
C GLU A 124 0.27 -7.90 2.73
N ILE A 125 -0.56 -7.21 1.95
CA ILE A 125 -1.93 -6.84 2.30
C ILE A 125 -2.84 -7.05 1.09
N ASN A 126 -4.04 -7.60 1.31
CA ASN A 126 -5.02 -7.86 0.25
C ASN A 126 -6.46 -7.51 0.67
N ASP A 127 -6.64 -6.81 1.79
CA ASP A 127 -7.94 -6.37 2.29
C ASP A 127 -8.70 -5.52 1.26
N VAL A 128 -10.04 -5.61 1.26
CA VAL A 128 -10.92 -4.77 0.41
C VAL A 128 -10.78 -3.29 0.76
N PHE A 129 -10.62 -2.96 2.04
CA PHE A 129 -10.43 -1.59 2.50
C PHE A 129 -9.02 -1.43 3.04
N ILE A 130 -8.14 -0.80 2.27
CA ILE A 130 -6.76 -0.56 2.69
C ILE A 130 -6.67 0.84 3.25
N ASN A 131 -6.23 0.94 4.50
CA ASN A 131 -6.25 2.16 5.27
C ASN A 131 -4.88 2.44 5.88
N LYS A 132 -4.33 3.62 5.58
CA LYS A 132 -3.01 4.06 6.06
C LYS A 132 -2.89 4.08 7.59
N MET A 133 -4.00 4.17 8.32
CA MET A 133 -3.98 4.13 9.79
C MET A 133 -3.80 2.71 10.35
N ASP A 134 -4.28 1.70 9.63
CA ASP A 134 -4.20 0.29 10.05
C ASP A 134 -2.85 -0.30 9.62
N THR A 135 -2.41 0.06 8.41
CA THR A 135 -1.10 -0.30 7.87
C THR A 135 -0.40 0.98 7.39
N TYR A 136 0.51 1.51 8.21
CA TYR A 136 1.18 2.78 7.90
C TYR A 136 2.17 2.68 6.75
N TRP A 137 2.07 3.59 5.78
CA TRP A 137 3.06 3.83 4.74
C TRP A 137 3.37 5.33 4.61
N ASP A 138 4.61 5.71 4.29
CA ASP A 138 4.99 7.09 4.02
C ASP A 138 4.58 7.51 2.60
N TYR A 139 4.83 6.64 1.61
CA TYR A 139 4.62 6.88 0.18
C TYR A 139 3.61 5.88 -0.40
N SER A 140 2.60 6.39 -1.09
CA SER A 140 1.52 5.63 -1.76
C SER A 140 2.02 5.07 -3.09
N PHE A 141 1.32 4.10 -3.69
CA PHE A 141 1.78 3.37 -4.89
C PHE A 141 2.13 4.27 -6.09
N ASP A 142 1.50 5.43 -6.23
CA ASP A 142 1.72 6.41 -7.30
C ASP A 142 2.82 7.46 -6.98
N GLU A 143 3.35 7.48 -5.76
CA GLU A 143 4.36 8.45 -5.33
C GLU A 143 5.79 7.90 -5.54
N PRO A 144 6.73 8.66 -6.12
CA PRO A 144 8.11 8.18 -6.26
C PRO A 144 8.76 7.94 -4.89
N PHE A 145 9.49 6.83 -4.76
CA PHE A 145 10.20 6.49 -3.53
C PHE A 145 11.68 6.93 -3.59
N PRO A 146 12.17 7.75 -2.64
CA PRO A 146 13.47 8.39 -2.78
C PRO A 146 14.63 7.42 -2.48
N LYS A 147 15.64 7.35 -3.36
CA LYS A 147 16.86 6.55 -3.06
C LYS A 147 17.74 7.13 -1.95
N LYS A 148 17.60 8.43 -1.66
CA LYS A 148 18.37 9.15 -0.62
C LYS A 148 17.49 10.21 0.02
N LEU A 149 17.62 10.37 1.34
CA LEU A 149 16.99 11.46 2.08
C LEU A 149 18.01 12.61 2.23
N SER A 150 17.56 13.83 1.97
CA SER A 150 18.36 15.04 2.19
C SER A 150 17.79 15.81 3.37
N GLN A 151 18.37 15.59 4.56
CA GLN A 151 17.94 16.22 5.80
C GLN A 151 19.11 16.86 6.53
N LYS A 152 18.90 18.04 7.09
CA LYS A 152 19.86 18.66 8.01
C LYS A 152 19.64 18.06 9.40
N LEU A 153 20.60 17.26 9.85
CA LEU A 153 20.58 16.65 11.18
C LEU A 153 21.59 17.38 12.08
N ASN A 154 21.14 17.87 13.23
CA ASN A 154 22.02 18.47 14.25
C ASN A 154 22.53 17.37 15.18
N LEU A 155 23.39 16.50 14.65
CA LEU A 155 23.92 15.35 15.37
C LEU A 155 25.17 15.72 16.18
N PRO A 156 25.29 15.26 17.44
CA PRO A 156 26.55 15.28 18.17
C PRO A 156 27.69 14.61 17.40
N LYS A 157 28.93 14.98 17.72
CA LYS A 157 30.11 14.35 17.12
C LYS A 157 30.09 12.83 17.35
N ASP A 158 30.44 12.08 16.32
CA ASP A 158 30.51 10.61 16.33
C ASP A 158 29.17 9.89 16.60
N SER A 159 28.04 10.61 16.53
CA SER A 159 26.71 10.01 16.55
C SER A 159 26.18 9.75 15.14
N TYR A 160 25.24 8.82 15.03
CA TYR A 160 24.58 8.45 13.78
C TYR A 160 23.07 8.54 13.91
N TYR A 161 22.40 8.55 12.77
CA TYR A 161 20.94 8.56 12.68
C TYR A 161 20.47 7.53 11.67
N PHE A 162 19.32 6.94 11.95
CA PHE A 162 18.59 6.11 11.01
C PHE A 162 17.11 6.47 11.06
N GLU A 163 16.43 6.20 9.96
CA GLU A 163 15.00 6.39 9.79
C GLU A 163 14.49 5.35 8.80
N ASP A 164 13.38 4.70 9.13
CA ASP A 164 12.66 3.86 8.18
C ASP A 164 11.67 4.69 7.37
N LYS A 165 11.55 4.37 6.08
CA LYS A 165 10.43 4.80 5.26
C LYS A 165 9.74 3.61 4.64
N ARG A 166 8.42 3.72 4.54
CA ARG A 166 7.56 2.68 4.01
C ARG A 166 6.92 3.13 2.71
N LYS A 167 6.97 2.27 1.70
CA LYS A 167 6.33 2.48 0.41
C LYS A 167 5.33 1.37 0.16
N LEU A 168 4.11 1.79 -0.16
CA LEU A 168 3.07 0.91 -0.65
C LEU A 168 3.31 0.66 -2.15
N TYR A 169 3.28 -0.59 -2.57
CA TYR A 169 3.39 -1.03 -3.95
C TYR A 169 2.17 -1.85 -4.36
N ARG A 170 1.76 -1.70 -5.62
CA ARG A 170 0.98 -2.73 -6.32
C ARG A 170 1.86 -3.94 -6.60
N GLU A 171 1.29 -5.13 -6.73
CA GLU A 171 2.06 -6.36 -6.92
C GLU A 171 3.07 -6.27 -8.07
N MET A 172 2.63 -5.80 -9.25
CA MET A 172 3.50 -5.66 -10.42
C MET A 172 4.66 -4.69 -10.19
N ASP A 173 4.38 -3.54 -9.55
CA ASP A 173 5.42 -2.55 -9.24
C ASP A 173 6.42 -3.08 -8.20
N PHE A 174 5.95 -3.94 -7.28
CA PHE A 174 6.81 -4.60 -6.31
C PHE A 174 7.71 -5.66 -6.94
N LEU A 175 7.19 -6.47 -7.87
CA LEU A 175 7.99 -7.41 -8.65
C LEU A 175 9.08 -6.71 -9.46
N ASP A 176 8.74 -5.57 -10.07
CA ASP A 176 9.71 -4.76 -10.80
C ASP A 176 10.75 -4.13 -9.86
N TYR A 177 10.36 -3.74 -8.64
CA TYR A 177 11.29 -3.30 -7.62
C TYR A 177 12.29 -4.39 -7.22
N LEU A 178 11.83 -5.62 -6.94
CA LEU A 178 12.70 -6.74 -6.56
C LEU A 178 13.71 -7.09 -7.68
N LYS A 179 13.25 -7.18 -8.93
CA LYS A 179 14.14 -7.44 -10.09
C LYS A 179 15.24 -6.38 -10.23
N ASN A 180 14.89 -5.11 -10.01
CA ASN A 180 15.85 -4.02 -10.09
C ASN A 180 16.85 -4.00 -8.92
N ASP A 181 16.55 -4.67 -7.81
CA ASP A 181 17.43 -4.81 -6.65
C ASP A 181 18.34 -6.06 -6.72
N GLY A 182 18.21 -6.85 -7.79
CA GLY A 182 19.06 -8.02 -8.07
C GLY A 182 18.43 -9.36 -7.70
N GLU A 183 17.13 -9.39 -7.39
CA GLU A 183 16.35 -10.63 -7.28
C GLU A 183 16.02 -11.13 -8.70
N ASP A 184 16.93 -11.91 -9.30
CA ASP A 184 16.82 -12.43 -10.68
C ASP A 184 15.90 -13.66 -10.80
N GLU A 185 15.36 -14.18 -9.70
CA GLU A 185 14.46 -15.34 -9.71
C GLU A 185 13.05 -14.96 -10.20
N ALA A 186 12.41 -15.88 -10.91
CA ALA A 186 11.03 -15.72 -11.38
C ALA A 186 10.05 -15.86 -10.20
N ILE A 187 10.03 -14.84 -9.33
CA ILE A 187 9.17 -14.76 -8.16
C ILE A 187 7.75 -14.37 -8.61
N SER A 188 6.76 -15.07 -8.07
CA SER A 188 5.36 -14.62 -8.04
C SER A 188 4.76 -14.83 -6.65
N PHE A 189 3.58 -14.27 -6.41
CA PHE A 189 2.90 -14.37 -5.13
C PHE A 189 1.68 -15.29 -5.23
N PRO A 190 1.40 -16.09 -4.19
CA PRO A 190 0.16 -16.85 -4.12
C PRO A 190 -1.06 -15.91 -4.12
N TYR A 191 -2.17 -16.39 -4.66
CA TYR A 191 -3.49 -15.74 -4.58
C TYR A 191 -4.22 -16.17 -3.31
#